data_AF-W3RP25-F1
#
_entry.id   AF-W3RP25-F1
#
_cell.length_a   1.000
_cell.length_b   1.000
_cell.length_c   1.000
_cell.angle_alpha   90.00
_cell.angle_beta   90.00
_cell.angle_gamma   90.00
#
_symmetry.space_group_name_H-M   'P 1'
#
loop_
_entity.id
_entity.type
_entity.pdbx_description
1 polymer ?
#
loop_
_entity_poly.entity_id
_entity_poly.type
_entity_poly.pdbx_seq_one_letter_code
_entity_poly.pdbx_strand_id
1 'polypeptide(L)'
;MIPFATSIVLVICQPEARPARPRALIGGHLLSALVGLLVLGLTGPGSVAAAAAVALAVLAMILTDTLHPPAGISPLLVVAGNLPWSFLIAPVLVGALMLAAFAFLWHRLVLRNGWPDRWL
;
A
#
# COMPACT_ATOMS: atom_id res chain seq x y z
N MET A 1 4.39 11.94 4.90
CA MET A 1 3.61 10.97 5.69
C MET A 1 2.14 10.96 5.25
N ILE A 2 1.81 10.40 4.07
CA ILE A 2 0.41 10.13 3.68
C ILE A 2 0.27 8.79 2.93
N PRO A 3 0.61 7.60 3.51
CA PRO A 3 0.35 6.33 2.82
C PRO A 3 -1.09 5.83 3.06
N PHE A 4 -1.70 6.16 4.21
CA PHE A 4 -2.90 5.47 4.68
C PHE A 4 -4.18 6.31 4.67
N ALA A 5 -4.12 7.63 4.52
CA ALA A 5 -5.33 8.47 4.55
C ALA A 5 -6.33 8.05 3.46
N THR A 6 -5.85 7.86 2.23
CA THR A 6 -6.66 7.40 1.10
C THR A 6 -7.01 5.90 1.21
N SER A 7 -6.16 5.08 1.84
CA SER A 7 -6.50 3.68 2.16
C SER A 7 -7.68 3.59 3.13
N ILE A 8 -7.72 4.43 4.18
CA ILE A 8 -8.82 4.46 5.15
C ILE A 8 -10.13 4.77 4.42
N VAL A 9 -10.16 5.84 3.61
CA VAL A 9 -11.35 6.22 2.86
C VAL A 9 -11.81 5.08 1.94
N LEU A 10 -10.89 4.47 1.19
CA LEU A 10 -11.21 3.38 0.27
C LEU A 10 -11.75 2.14 1.01
N VAL A 11 -11.07 1.69 2.05
CA VAL A 11 -11.41 0.45 2.77
C VAL A 11 -12.72 0.60 3.52
N ILE A 12 -12.97 1.76 4.15
CA ILE A 12 -14.18 1.98 4.94
C ILE A 12 -15.38 2.37 4.07
N CYS A 13 -15.20 3.21 3.05
CA CYS A 13 -16.31 3.69 2.22
C CYS A 13 -16.65 2.76 1.04
N GLN A 14 -15.71 1.92 0.58
CA GLN A 14 -15.90 0.98 -0.52
C GLN A 14 -15.32 -0.41 -0.20
N PRO A 15 -15.79 -1.07 0.87
CA PRO A 15 -15.25 -2.35 1.35
C PRO A 15 -15.35 -3.49 0.32
N GLU A 16 -16.34 -3.44 -0.56
CA GLU A 16 -16.61 -4.45 -1.61
C GLU A 16 -15.63 -4.37 -2.80
N ALA A 17 -14.93 -3.24 -2.93
CA ALA A 17 -14.03 -3.02 -4.05
C ALA A 17 -12.82 -3.96 -3.97
N ARG A 18 -12.39 -4.53 -5.10
CA ARG A 18 -11.17 -5.38 -5.16
C ARG A 18 -9.95 -4.69 -4.52
N PRO A 19 -9.68 -3.39 -4.76
CA PRO A 19 -8.57 -2.69 -4.13
C PRO A 19 -8.70 -2.51 -2.61
N ALA A 20 -9.90 -2.63 -2.03
CA ALA A 20 -10.11 -2.54 -0.59
C ALA A 20 -9.78 -3.85 0.14
N ARG A 21 -9.63 -4.98 -0.57
CA ARG A 21 -9.36 -6.29 0.05
C ARG A 21 -8.04 -6.31 0.82
N PRO A 22 -7.91 -7.14 1.87
CA PRO A 22 -6.69 -7.22 2.67
C PRO A 22 -5.44 -7.54 1.86
N ARG A 23 -5.55 -8.44 0.86
CA ARG A 23 -4.45 -8.77 -0.06
C ARG A 23 -3.95 -7.54 -0.81
N ALA A 24 -4.86 -6.75 -1.37
CA ALA A 24 -4.51 -5.51 -2.08
C ALA A 24 -3.96 -4.47 -1.10
N LEU A 25 -4.63 -4.24 0.03
CA LEU A 25 -4.20 -3.29 1.05
C LEU A 25 -2.78 -3.58 1.55
N ILE A 26 -2.52 -4.78 2.06
CA ILE A 26 -1.24 -5.14 2.66
C ILE A 26 -0.19 -5.37 1.58
N GLY A 27 -0.52 -6.19 0.57
CA GLY A 27 0.39 -6.56 -0.51
C GLY A 27 0.76 -5.36 -1.38
N GLY A 28 -0.19 -4.49 -1.69
CA GLY A 28 0.04 -3.28 -2.47
C GLY A 28 0.98 -2.31 -1.75
N HIS A 29 0.77 -2.05 -0.46
CA HIS A 29 1.66 -1.20 0.33
C HIS A 29 3.08 -1.76 0.42
N LEU A 30 3.22 -3.05 0.72
CA LEU A 30 4.53 -3.70 0.82
C LEU A 30 5.27 -3.74 -0.51
N LEU A 31 4.60 -4.18 -1.58
CA LEU A 31 5.21 -4.31 -2.90
C LEU A 31 5.60 -2.94 -3.45
N SER A 32 4.74 -1.94 -3.28
CA SER A 32 4.99 -0.58 -3.74
C SER A 32 6.19 0.05 -3.02
N ALA A 33 6.28 -0.09 -1.70
CA ALA A 33 7.43 0.39 -0.93
C ALA A 33 8.72 -0.39 -1.24
N LEU A 34 8.63 -1.72 -1.40
CA LEU A 34 9.77 -2.58 -1.75
C LEU A 34 10.35 -2.20 -3.10
N VAL A 35 9.52 -2.02 -4.14
CA VAL A 35 9.98 -1.58 -5.45
C VAL A 35 10.63 -0.19 -5.37
N GLY A 36 10.06 0.73 -4.59
CA GLY A 36 10.68 2.02 -4.30
C GLY A 36 12.09 1.90 -3.71
N LEU A 37 12.27 1.03 -2.71
CA LEU A 37 13.56 0.80 -2.05
C LEU A 37 14.59 0.15 -2.98
N LEU A 38 14.16 -0.80 -3.82
CA LEU A 38 15.02 -1.43 -4.82
C LEU A 38 15.50 -0.40 -5.86
N VAL A 39 14.61 0.42 -6.39
CA VAL A 39 14.98 1.47 -7.35
C VAL A 39 15.90 2.50 -6.71
N LEU A 40 15.60 2.95 -5.49
CA LEU A 40 16.46 3.87 -4.74
C LEU A 40 17.87 3.28 -4.57
N GLY A 41 17.97 2.01 -4.18
CA GLY A 41 19.26 1.33 -3.98
C GLY A 41 20.08 1.18 -5.26
N LEU A 42 19.43 1.04 -6.42
CA LEU A 42 20.10 0.86 -7.72
C LEU A 42 20.47 2.18 -8.40
N THR A 43 19.68 3.23 -8.20
CA THR A 43 19.79 4.48 -8.99
C THR A 43 20.12 5.71 -8.15
N GLY A 44 19.97 5.64 -6.84
CA GLY A 44 20.00 6.80 -5.96
C GLY A 44 18.72 7.65 -6.04
N PRO A 45 18.65 8.75 -5.27
CA PRO A 45 17.50 9.64 -5.29
C PRO A 45 17.46 10.46 -6.59
N GLY A 46 16.27 10.69 -7.14
CA GLY A 46 16.08 11.52 -8.33
C GLY A 46 14.66 11.48 -8.88
N SER A 47 14.26 12.49 -9.66
CA SER A 47 12.92 12.57 -10.24
C SER A 47 12.65 11.47 -11.27
N VAL A 48 13.64 11.15 -12.10
CA VAL A 48 13.57 10.04 -13.08
C VAL A 48 13.47 8.69 -12.37
N ALA A 49 14.28 8.48 -11.33
CA ALA A 49 14.24 7.28 -10.50
C ALA A 49 12.87 7.12 -9.81
N ALA A 50 12.30 8.21 -9.30
CA ALA A 50 10.99 8.20 -8.66
C ALA A 50 9.86 7.86 -9.65
N ALA A 51 9.89 8.44 -10.85
CA ALA A 51 8.93 8.12 -11.91
C ALA A 51 9.03 6.64 -12.33
N ALA A 52 10.25 6.12 -12.51
CA ALA A 52 10.49 4.71 -12.79
C ALA A 52 9.99 3.80 -11.65
N ALA A 53 10.24 4.18 -10.40
CA ALA A 53 9.79 3.42 -9.23
C ALA A 53 8.26 3.35 -9.14
N VAL A 54 7.55 4.44 -9.41
CA VAL A 54 6.08 4.45 -9.46
C VAL A 54 5.57 3.52 -10.58
N ALA A 55 6.12 3.63 -11.79
CA ALA A 55 5.72 2.80 -12.93
C ALA A 55 5.94 1.31 -12.65
N LEU A 56 7.11 0.95 -12.13
CA LEU A 56 7.46 -0.43 -11.78
C LEU A 56 6.61 -0.96 -10.63
N ALA A 57 6.31 -0.15 -9.62
CA ALA A 57 5.47 -0.56 -8.50
C ALA A 57 4.03 -0.84 -8.93
N VAL A 58 3.46 0.04 -9.78
CA VAL A 58 2.11 -0.16 -10.32
C VAL A 58 2.07 -1.40 -11.21
N LEU A 59 3.06 -1.58 -12.08
CA LEU A 59 3.16 -2.79 -12.90
C LEU A 59 3.25 -4.04 -12.03
N ALA A 60 4.12 -4.04 -11.02
CA ALA A 60 4.28 -5.16 -10.09
C ALA A 60 2.95 -5.49 -9.40
N MET A 61 2.23 -4.48 -8.88
CA MET A 61 0.93 -4.68 -8.25
C MET A 61 -0.15 -5.22 -9.20
N ILE A 62 -0.14 -4.82 -10.47
CA ILE A 62 -1.05 -5.38 -11.49
C ILE A 62 -0.71 -6.86 -11.73
N LEU A 63 0.56 -7.18 -11.91
CA LEU A 63 1.02 -8.55 -12.16
C LEU A 63 0.74 -9.50 -10.99
N THR A 64 0.82 -8.99 -9.76
CA THR A 64 0.55 -9.77 -8.55
C THR A 64 -0.89 -9.70 -8.09
N ASP A 65 -1.81 -9.07 -8.82
CA ASP A 65 -3.21 -8.85 -8.40
C ASP A 65 -3.29 -8.30 -6.95
N THR A 66 -2.47 -7.29 -6.66
CA THR A 66 -2.42 -6.57 -5.39
C THR A 66 -2.55 -5.06 -5.60
N LEU A 67 -3.21 -4.63 -6.68
CA LEU A 67 -3.40 -3.23 -7.00
C LEU A 67 -4.21 -2.52 -5.90
N HIS A 68 -3.50 -1.69 -5.15
CA HIS A 68 -4.08 -0.78 -4.16
C HIS A 68 -3.67 0.65 -4.54
N PRO A 69 -4.51 1.39 -5.28
CA PRO A 69 -4.17 2.73 -5.78
C PRO A 69 -3.59 3.68 -4.71
N PRO A 70 -4.06 3.68 -3.43
CA PRO A 70 -3.43 4.46 -2.37
C PRO A 70 -1.94 4.17 -2.14
N ALA A 71 -1.50 2.93 -2.35
CA ALA A 71 -0.10 2.54 -2.20
C ALA A 71 0.80 3.08 -3.32
N GLY A 72 0.25 3.55 -4.44
CA GLY A 72 1.03 3.99 -5.60
C GLY A 72 1.96 5.18 -5.34
N ILE A 73 1.70 5.96 -4.29
CA ILE A 73 2.57 7.10 -3.89
C ILE A 73 3.80 6.67 -3.08
N SER A 74 3.81 5.47 -2.50
CA SER A 74 4.92 4.96 -1.67
C SER A 74 6.29 4.99 -2.36
N PRO A 75 6.48 4.48 -3.60
CA PRO A 75 7.77 4.49 -4.28
C PRO A 75 8.29 5.89 -4.56
N LEU A 76 7.40 6.83 -4.90
CA LEU A 76 7.75 8.25 -5.06
C LEU A 76 8.32 8.82 -3.74
N LEU A 77 7.64 8.56 -2.62
CA LEU A 77 8.09 8.98 -1.29
C LEU A 77 9.43 8.36 -0.90
N VAL A 78 9.61 7.06 -1.17
CA VAL A 78 10.87 6.36 -0.87
C VAL A 78 12.03 6.99 -1.63
N VAL A 79 11.90 7.14 -2.95
CA VAL A 79 13.00 7.63 -3.78
C VAL A 79 13.26 9.12 -3.53
N ALA A 80 12.22 9.96 -3.51
CA ALA A 80 12.37 11.40 -3.31
C ALA A 80 12.84 11.75 -1.89
N GLY A 81 12.43 10.96 -0.89
CA GLY A 81 12.81 11.14 0.51
C GLY A 81 14.09 10.41 0.91
N ASN A 82 14.72 9.66 0.01
CA ASN A 82 15.87 8.80 0.30
C ASN A 82 15.66 7.93 1.55
N LEU A 83 14.51 7.26 1.62
CA LEU A 83 14.06 6.59 2.85
C LEU A 83 14.82 5.28 3.11
N PRO A 84 15.10 4.95 4.39
CA PRO A 84 15.80 3.72 4.76
C PRO A 84 14.90 2.47 4.65
N TRP A 85 15.51 1.29 4.63
CA TRP A 85 14.80 -0.01 4.65
C TRP A 85 13.85 -0.19 5.82
N SER A 86 14.09 0.47 6.95
CA SER A 86 13.17 0.45 8.10
C SER A 86 11.77 0.99 7.74
N PHE A 87 11.66 1.84 6.71
CA PHE A 87 10.38 2.36 6.20
C PHE A 87 9.42 1.24 5.80
N LEU A 88 9.94 0.13 5.27
CA LEU A 88 9.14 -1.04 4.87
C LEU A 88 8.45 -1.70 6.07
N ILE A 89 9.11 -1.72 7.23
CA ILE A 89 8.56 -2.27 8.46
C ILE A 89 7.63 -1.23 9.11
N ALA A 90 8.18 -0.05 9.40
CA ALA A 90 7.45 1.06 9.97
C ALA A 90 7.77 2.33 9.17
N PRO A 91 6.76 2.95 8.52
CA PRO A 91 5.33 2.82 8.80
C PRO A 91 4.57 1.81 7.92
N VAL A 92 5.17 1.19 6.90
CA VAL A 92 4.41 0.49 5.84
C VAL A 92 3.72 -0.79 6.35
N LEU A 93 4.46 -1.81 6.80
CA LEU A 93 3.88 -3.07 7.26
C LEU A 93 2.98 -2.85 8.48
N VAL A 94 3.48 -2.13 9.49
CA VAL A 94 2.74 -1.86 10.73
C VAL A 94 1.45 -1.10 10.43
N GLY A 95 1.51 -0.04 9.62
CA GLY A 95 0.33 0.75 9.28
C GLY A 95 -0.71 -0.03 8.47
N ALA A 96 -0.26 -0.86 7.52
CA ALA A 96 -1.17 -1.69 6.72
C ALA A 96 -1.88 -2.75 7.57
N LEU A 97 -1.16 -3.40 8.50
CA LEU A 97 -1.73 -4.36 9.44
C LEU A 97 -2.69 -3.70 10.44
N MET A 98 -2.32 -2.52 10.98
CA MET A 98 -3.19 -1.76 11.88
C MET A 98 -4.48 -1.35 11.18
N LEU A 99 -4.41 -0.87 9.93
CA LEU A 99 -5.59 -0.51 9.16
C LEU A 99 -6.44 -1.73 8.82
N ALA A 100 -5.83 -2.84 8.40
CA ALA A 100 -6.55 -4.08 8.13
C ALA A 100 -7.28 -4.60 9.39
N ALA A 101 -6.62 -4.57 10.54
CA ALA A 101 -7.21 -4.96 11.82
C ALA A 101 -8.35 -4.01 12.24
N PHE A 102 -8.16 -2.70 12.09
CA PHE A 102 -9.19 -1.71 12.36
C PHE A 102 -10.41 -1.90 11.46
N ALA A 103 -10.20 -2.04 10.15
CA ALA A 103 -11.27 -2.28 9.19
C ALA A 103 -12.04 -3.56 9.52
N PHE A 104 -11.33 -4.65 9.83
CA PHE A 104 -11.96 -5.90 10.24
C PHE A 104 -12.85 -5.75 11.48
N LEU A 105 -12.34 -5.09 12.53
CA LEU A 105 -13.14 -4.81 13.74
C LEU A 105 -14.32 -3.89 13.46
N TRP A 106 -14.12 -2.83 12.68
CA TRP A 106 -15.16 -1.86 12.35
C TRP A 106 -16.32 -2.50 11.60
N HIS A 107 -16.01 -3.25 10.53
CA HIS A 107 -16.99 -3.94 9.72
C HIS A 107 -17.75 -5.01 10.53
N ARG A 108 -17.03 -5.77 11.35
CA ARG A 108 -17.63 -6.84 12.15
C ARG A 108 -18.48 -6.34 13.32
N LEU A 109 -18.03 -5.31 14.04
CA LEU A 109 -18.66 -4.86 15.29
C LEU A 109 -19.70 -3.76 15.06
N VAL A 110 -19.44 -2.82 14.14
CA VAL A 110 -20.28 -1.63 13.93
C VAL A 110 -21.25 -1.88 12.78
N LEU A 111 -20.73 -2.24 11.61
CA LEU A 111 -21.55 -2.44 10.41
C LEU A 111 -22.23 -3.82 10.38
N ARG A 112 -21.76 -4.75 11.23
CA ARG A 112 -22.22 -6.15 11.31
C ARG A 112 -22.24 -6.84 9.94
N ASN A 113 -21.28 -6.50 9.09
CA ASN A 113 -21.08 -7.12 7.79
C ASN A 113 -19.78 -7.93 7.76
N GLY A 114 -19.70 -8.87 6.82
CA GLY A 114 -18.68 -9.90 6.76
C GLY A 114 -17.39 -9.48 6.06
N TRP A 115 -16.97 -8.21 6.17
CA TRP A 115 -15.72 -7.80 5.52
C TRP A 115 -14.52 -8.51 6.16
N PRO A 116 -13.61 -9.07 5.36
CA PRO A 116 -13.59 -9.04 3.90
C PRO A 116 -14.43 -10.15 3.25
N ASP A 117 -15.18 -9.80 2.21
CA ASP A 117 -15.92 -10.77 1.37
C ASP A 117 -15.01 -11.84 0.75
N ARG A 118 -13.75 -11.46 0.43
CA ARG A 118 -12.67 -12.38 0.06
C ARG A 118 -11.33 -11.84 0.57
N TRP A 119 -10.54 -12.72 1.17
CA TRP A 119 -9.18 -12.43 1.61
C TRP A 119 -8.19 -12.35 0.44
N LEU A 120 -8.43 -13.15 -0.60
CA LEU A 120 -7.67 -13.23 -1.85
C LEU A 120 -8.37 -12.45 -2.98
#